data_AF-A0A371DJ23-F1
#
_entry.id   AF-A0A371DJ23-F1
#
_cell.length_a   1.000
_cell.length_b   1.000
_cell.length_c   1.000
_cell.angle_alpha   90.00
_cell.angle_beta   90.00
_cell.angle_gamma   90.00
#
_symmetry.space_group_name_H-M   'P 1'
#
loop_
_entity.id
_entity.type
_entity.pdbx_description
1 polymer ?
#
loop_
_entity_poly.entity_id
_entity_poly.type
_entity_poly.pdbx_seq_one_letter_code
_entity_poly.pdbx_strand_id
1 'polypeptide(L)'
;MVLLCIHRFIPAQRTFRRCRDLSPKPTIHNVSVHLHSMKPQEGHASENWPIYIEDILHRDLQPRGQHRASGLLIDPDRDRNIGADYIDERNMSVRRKGTPRYIARSVCIGQPHMQTHSLDGRPMPTLTGEAKLLYVQAYGQERYDQFAEKSPFTCHGAIPPSDLPDPLPVFVHRPCHDAESIFWTMFAAILHAQPASGTREPWASKRVAELWKKLHEHEIPDNPADYDDHREDIFHTLALPWARYFHPDLRDVAQLLYDIRCQVAPEYEYWTPRPPDDYLHEALQRLILQYLVEHRDKDIALDPDHLRPTQSAYP
;
A
#
# COMPACT_ATOMS: atom_id res chain seq x y z
N MET A 1 -10.50 -4.15 11.69
CA MET A 1 -10.91 -4.98 10.53
C MET A 1 -10.27 -4.55 9.20
N VAL A 2 -10.34 -3.28 8.76
CA VAL A 2 -9.80 -2.82 7.44
C VAL A 2 -8.28 -2.97 7.29
N LEU A 3 -7.50 -2.64 8.33
CA LEU A 3 -6.03 -2.79 8.33
C LEU A 3 -5.58 -4.26 8.27
N LEU A 4 -6.33 -5.17 8.92
CA LEU A 4 -6.09 -6.61 8.88
C LEU A 4 -6.38 -7.20 7.49
N CYS A 5 -7.38 -6.67 6.78
CA CYS A 5 -7.70 -7.08 5.41
C CYS A 5 -6.57 -6.74 4.41
N ILE A 6 -5.98 -5.56 4.53
CA ILE A 6 -4.99 -5.05 3.57
C ILE A 6 -3.62 -5.71 3.76
N HIS A 7 -3.28 -6.07 5.01
CA HIS A 7 -2.02 -6.76 5.32
C HIS A 7 -1.86 -8.09 4.60
N ARG A 8 -2.93 -8.83 4.27
CA ARG A 8 -2.83 -10.17 3.67
C ARG A 8 -2.32 -10.18 2.23
N PHE A 9 -2.39 -9.04 1.56
CA PHE A 9 -1.88 -8.87 0.19
C PHE A 9 -0.35 -8.80 0.17
N ILE A 10 0.28 -8.19 1.18
CA ILE A 10 1.74 -7.95 1.23
C ILE A 10 2.55 -9.26 1.31
N PRO A 11 2.26 -10.22 2.22
CA PRO A 11 2.91 -11.52 2.23
C PRO A 11 2.58 -12.38 1.00
N ALA A 12 1.34 -12.33 0.48
CA ALA A 12 0.93 -13.12 -0.67
C ALA A 12 1.67 -12.72 -1.96
N GLN A 13 1.84 -11.41 -2.21
CA GLN A 13 2.65 -10.92 -3.34
C GLN A 13 4.13 -11.34 -3.22
N ARG A 14 4.68 -11.34 -2.00
CA ARG A 14 6.07 -11.75 -1.74
C ARG A 14 6.30 -13.26 -1.97
N THR A 15 5.41 -14.11 -1.45
CA THR A 15 5.52 -15.57 -1.58
C THR A 15 5.33 -16.04 -3.01
N PHE A 16 4.37 -15.47 -3.75
CA PHE A 16 4.11 -15.85 -5.14
C PHE A 16 5.31 -15.56 -6.07
N ARG A 17 6.07 -14.50 -5.78
CA ARG A 17 7.29 -14.17 -6.54
C ARG A 17 8.46 -15.09 -6.22
N ARG A 18 8.68 -15.50 -4.96
CA ARG A 18 9.72 -16.50 -4.62
C ARG A 18 9.49 -17.83 -5.33
N CYS A 19 8.24 -18.21 -5.57
CA CYS A 19 7.90 -19.39 -6.37
C CYS A 19 8.12 -19.19 -7.89
N ARG A 20 8.12 -17.95 -8.37
CA ARG A 20 8.33 -17.59 -9.78
C ARG A 20 9.80 -17.67 -10.21
N ASP A 21 10.74 -17.50 -9.27
CA ASP A 21 12.17 -17.76 -9.50
C ASP A 21 12.48 -19.26 -9.74
N LEU A 22 11.49 -20.14 -9.53
CA LEU A 22 11.59 -21.59 -9.71
C LEU A 22 10.71 -22.14 -10.85
N SER A 23 9.94 -21.31 -11.57
CA SER A 23 9.05 -21.76 -12.67
C SER A 23 8.75 -20.65 -13.71
N PRO A 24 8.78 -20.93 -15.02
CA PRO A 24 8.52 -19.92 -16.05
C PRO A 24 7.02 -19.58 -16.18
N LYS A 25 6.64 -18.35 -15.76
CA LYS A 25 5.35 -17.62 -15.95
C LYS A 25 4.17 -18.11 -15.05
N PRO A 26 3.32 -17.20 -14.47
CA PRO A 26 2.66 -16.05 -15.12
C PRO A 26 2.85 -14.67 -14.42
N THR A 27 2.52 -13.62 -15.18
CA THR A 27 2.51 -12.18 -14.85
C THR A 27 1.25 -11.77 -14.10
N ILE A 28 1.38 -10.94 -13.05
CA ILE A 28 0.23 -10.24 -12.43
C ILE A 28 0.48 -8.75 -12.63
N HIS A 29 -0.31 -8.12 -13.50
CA HIS A 29 -0.52 -6.68 -13.54
C HIS A 29 -2.02 -6.47 -13.43
N ASN A 30 -2.44 -5.67 -12.44
CA ASN A 30 -3.73 -4.99 -12.24
C ASN A 30 -4.30 -5.21 -10.82
N VAL A 31 -4.70 -4.11 -10.17
CA VAL A 31 -5.54 -4.12 -8.95
C VAL A 31 -6.95 -3.63 -9.36
N SER A 32 -7.94 -4.50 -9.21
CA SER A 32 -9.37 -4.16 -9.31
C SER A 32 -10.07 -4.56 -8.01
N VAL A 33 -11.09 -3.83 -7.56
CA VAL A 33 -11.71 -4.04 -6.24
C VAL A 33 -13.14 -4.53 -6.40
N HIS A 34 -13.41 -5.79 -6.07
CA HIS A 34 -14.76 -6.37 -5.94
C HIS A 34 -14.91 -7.15 -4.63
N LEU A 35 -15.99 -6.87 -3.88
CA LEU A 35 -16.29 -7.48 -2.58
C LEU A 35 -16.90 -8.87 -2.76
N HIS A 36 -16.16 -9.97 -2.51
CA HIS A 36 -16.72 -11.32 -2.35
C HIS A 36 -16.06 -12.06 -1.18
N SER A 37 -16.89 -12.69 -0.35
CA SER A 37 -16.46 -13.61 0.72
C SER A 37 -16.24 -15.01 0.12
N MET A 38 -15.00 -15.48 0.04
CA MET A 38 -14.72 -16.86 -0.39
C MET A 38 -14.66 -17.82 0.80
N LYS A 39 -15.37 -18.97 0.69
CA LYS A 39 -15.17 -20.13 1.57
C LYS A 39 -14.02 -20.97 1.00
N PRO A 40 -13.08 -21.48 1.82
CA PRO A 40 -11.98 -22.29 1.32
C PRO A 40 -12.48 -23.65 0.83
N GLN A 41 -12.00 -24.08 -0.35
CA GLN A 41 -11.99 -25.50 -0.71
C GLN A 41 -10.87 -26.19 0.08
N GLU A 42 -11.16 -27.34 0.66
CA GLU A 42 -10.20 -28.17 1.39
C GLU A 42 -9.11 -28.68 0.44
N GLY A 43 -7.84 -28.31 0.68
CA GLY A 43 -6.72 -28.81 -0.12
C GLY A 43 -5.35 -28.28 0.29
N HIS A 44 -4.53 -29.19 0.85
CA HIS A 44 -3.06 -29.18 1.01
C HIS A 44 -2.37 -27.89 1.47
N ALA A 45 -2.02 -27.84 2.76
CA ALA A 45 -1.07 -26.87 3.32
C ALA A 45 0.33 -27.06 2.69
N SER A 46 0.77 -26.06 1.92
CA SER A 46 2.13 -25.99 1.39
C SER A 46 3.10 -25.50 2.47
N GLU A 47 4.31 -26.06 2.54
CA GLU A 47 5.39 -25.57 3.42
C GLU A 47 5.73 -24.10 3.19
N ASN A 48 5.41 -23.54 2.01
CA ASN A 48 5.69 -22.14 1.66
C ASN A 48 4.53 -21.17 1.94
N TRP A 49 3.54 -21.55 2.75
CA TRP A 49 2.42 -20.65 3.04
C TRP A 49 2.89 -19.34 3.71
N PRO A 50 2.43 -18.16 3.25
CA PRO A 50 2.80 -16.88 3.85
C PRO A 50 2.33 -16.79 5.31
N ILE A 51 3.17 -16.22 6.18
CA ILE A 51 2.79 -15.86 7.56
C ILE A 51 1.98 -14.56 7.51
N TYR A 52 0.76 -14.58 8.04
CA TYR A 52 -0.09 -13.41 8.17
C TYR A 52 0.13 -12.71 9.51
N ILE A 53 -0.23 -11.42 9.59
CA ILE A 53 -0.08 -10.64 10.84
C ILE A 53 -0.94 -11.18 11.97
N GLU A 54 -2.08 -11.78 11.66
CA GLU A 54 -2.91 -12.43 12.67
C GLU A 54 -2.14 -13.59 13.34
N ASP A 55 -1.40 -14.38 12.54
CA ASP A 55 -0.53 -15.45 13.05
C ASP A 55 0.57 -14.88 13.97
N ILE A 56 1.09 -13.70 13.63
CA ILE A 56 2.08 -12.99 14.44
C ILE A 56 1.46 -12.48 15.75
N LEU A 57 0.25 -11.90 15.69
CA LEU A 57 -0.43 -11.31 16.85
C LEU A 57 -0.94 -12.35 17.86
N HIS A 58 -1.27 -13.56 17.40
CA HIS A 58 -1.81 -14.61 18.25
C HIS A 58 -0.76 -15.41 19.05
N ARG A 59 0.56 -15.15 18.86
CA ARG A 59 1.73 -15.83 19.52
C ARG A 59 1.84 -17.33 19.30
N ASP A 60 0.71 -18.02 19.18
CA ASP A 60 0.60 -19.41 18.76
C ASP A 60 0.57 -19.43 17.24
N LEU A 61 1.72 -19.69 16.63
CA LEU A 61 1.82 -20.07 15.22
C LEU A 61 1.05 -21.39 15.06
N GLN A 62 -0.28 -21.31 14.88
CA GLN A 62 -1.10 -22.49 14.60
C GLN A 62 -0.52 -23.23 13.38
N PRO A 63 -0.69 -24.55 13.29
CA PRO A 63 -0.24 -25.33 12.13
C PRO A 63 -0.74 -24.67 10.83
N ARG A 64 0.14 -24.56 9.82
CA ARG A 64 0.01 -23.80 8.55
C ARG A 64 -1.20 -24.15 7.64
N GLY A 65 -2.27 -24.76 8.15
CA GLY A 65 -3.49 -25.11 7.43
C GLY A 65 -4.80 -24.93 8.21
N GLN A 66 -4.79 -24.38 9.43
CA GLN A 66 -6.02 -24.16 10.23
C GLN A 66 -6.49 -22.71 10.29
N HIS A 67 -5.76 -21.79 9.65
CA HIS A 67 -6.07 -20.36 9.71
C HIS A 67 -7.29 -20.00 8.87
N ARG A 68 -8.32 -19.48 9.53
CA ARG A 68 -9.45 -18.82 8.86
C ARG A 68 -9.04 -17.41 8.50
N ALA A 69 -8.75 -17.21 7.22
CA ALA A 69 -8.66 -15.90 6.64
C ALA A 69 -10.01 -15.14 6.78
N SER A 70 -10.13 -14.26 7.79
CA SER A 70 -11.15 -13.19 7.91
C SER A 70 -10.68 -11.88 7.25
N GLY A 71 -10.67 -11.79 5.92
CA GLY A 71 -10.06 -10.63 5.25
C GLY A 71 -10.23 -10.63 3.74
N LEU A 72 -10.46 -9.43 3.22
CA LEU A 72 -10.88 -9.10 1.85
C LEU A 72 -9.80 -9.46 0.82
N LEU A 73 -10.15 -10.36 -0.10
CA LEU A 73 -9.39 -10.60 -1.32
C LEU A 73 -9.66 -9.44 -2.28
N ILE A 74 -8.63 -8.69 -2.69
CA ILE A 74 -8.72 -7.72 -3.78
C ILE A 74 -8.32 -8.47 -5.06
N ASP A 75 -9.35 -8.82 -5.83
CA ASP A 75 -9.41 -9.42 -7.17
C ASP A 75 -8.09 -9.92 -7.81
N PRO A 76 -7.85 -11.24 -7.86
CA PRO A 76 -6.81 -11.83 -8.72
C PRO A 76 -7.25 -12.06 -10.18
N ASP A 77 -8.52 -11.86 -10.55
CA ASP A 77 -9.05 -12.28 -11.86
C ASP A 77 -9.17 -11.13 -12.86
N ARG A 78 -8.05 -10.78 -13.49
CA ARG A 78 -8.06 -10.23 -14.85
C ARG A 78 -6.85 -10.65 -15.69
N ASP A 79 -6.51 -11.94 -15.64
CA ASP A 79 -5.64 -12.54 -16.65
C ASP A 79 -6.42 -12.73 -17.96
N ARG A 80 -6.06 -11.97 -18.99
CA ARG A 80 -6.17 -12.46 -20.37
C ARG A 80 -4.75 -12.73 -20.85
N ASN A 81 -4.49 -13.99 -21.16
CA ASN A 81 -3.37 -14.47 -21.97
C ASN A 81 -3.05 -13.44 -23.08
N ILE A 82 -1.98 -12.67 -22.91
CA ILE A 82 -1.37 -11.95 -24.02
C ILE A 82 -0.45 -12.97 -24.66
N GLY A 83 -0.99 -13.66 -25.68
CA GLY A 83 -0.20 -14.42 -26.63
C GLY A 83 0.93 -13.54 -27.17
N ALA A 84 2.06 -14.18 -27.42
CA ALA A 84 3.27 -13.54 -27.93
C ALA A 84 3.02 -12.98 -29.34
N ASP A 85 2.45 -11.79 -29.44
CA ASP A 85 2.35 -11.05 -30.69
C ASP A 85 2.93 -9.64 -30.49
N TYR A 86 4.08 -9.44 -31.16
CA TYR A 86 4.74 -8.19 -31.56
C TYR A 86 4.58 -6.95 -30.66
N ILE A 87 5.67 -6.63 -29.95
CA ILE A 87 5.91 -5.32 -29.36
C ILE A 87 6.10 -4.33 -30.52
N ASP A 88 5.07 -3.54 -30.81
CA ASP A 88 5.18 -2.33 -31.62
C ASP A 88 5.51 -1.16 -30.68
N GLU A 89 6.70 -0.57 -30.84
CA GLU A 89 7.20 0.54 -30.02
C GLU A 89 6.33 1.81 -30.12
N ARG A 90 5.41 1.89 -31.10
CA ARG A 90 4.38 2.94 -31.19
C ARG A 90 3.09 2.64 -30.42
N ASN A 91 2.98 1.47 -29.80
CA ASN A 91 1.86 1.01 -28.98
C ASN A 91 2.29 0.73 -27.53
N MET A 92 3.02 1.67 -26.90
CA MET A 92 3.12 1.74 -25.42
C MET A 92 1.76 1.99 -24.72
N SER A 93 0.67 2.01 -25.49
CA SER A 93 -0.71 1.82 -25.06
C SER A 93 -1.05 0.36 -24.71
N VAL A 94 -0.10 -0.40 -24.16
CA VAL A 94 -0.43 -1.62 -23.39
C VAL A 94 -1.27 -1.13 -22.21
N ARG A 95 -2.59 -1.11 -22.43
CA ARG A 95 -3.61 -0.41 -21.64
C ARG A 95 -3.25 -0.38 -20.15
N ARG A 96 -2.86 0.80 -19.65
CA ARG A 96 -2.77 1.11 -18.22
C ARG A 96 -4.13 0.75 -17.61
N LYS A 97 -4.19 -0.40 -16.95
CA LYS A 97 -5.42 -1.00 -16.41
C LYS A 97 -5.33 -0.97 -14.89
N GLY A 98 -6.43 -0.59 -14.26
CA GLY A 98 -6.55 -0.43 -12.82
C GLY A 98 -7.77 0.43 -12.52
N THR A 99 -8.24 0.41 -11.28
CA THR A 99 -9.22 1.41 -10.85
C THR A 99 -8.45 2.74 -10.71
N PRO A 100 -8.72 3.77 -11.52
CA PRO A 100 -7.84 4.95 -11.62
C PRO A 100 -7.44 5.52 -10.26
N ARG A 101 -8.39 5.73 -9.36
CA ARG A 101 -8.14 6.30 -8.03
C ARG A 101 -7.16 5.52 -7.14
N TYR A 102 -6.94 4.23 -7.42
CA TYR A 102 -6.04 3.37 -6.63
C TYR A 102 -4.74 3.06 -7.36
N ILE A 103 -4.56 3.50 -8.61
CA ILE A 103 -3.32 3.24 -9.34
C ILE A 103 -2.21 4.15 -8.80
N ALA A 104 -0.98 3.64 -8.68
CA ALA A 104 0.17 4.46 -8.33
C ALA A 104 0.39 5.60 -9.35
N ARG A 105 0.89 6.74 -8.88
CA ARG A 105 1.10 7.96 -9.69
C ARG A 105 1.93 7.69 -10.95
N SER A 106 3.10 7.07 -10.80
CA SER A 106 4.01 6.74 -11.91
C SER A 106 3.40 5.75 -12.91
N VAL A 107 2.60 4.79 -12.44
CA VAL A 107 1.85 3.84 -13.30
C VAL A 107 0.71 4.57 -14.03
N CYS A 108 0.05 5.53 -13.37
CA CYS A 108 -0.99 6.36 -13.98
C CYS A 108 -0.44 7.10 -15.21
N ILE A 109 0.72 7.73 -15.07
CA ILE A 109 1.35 8.51 -16.14
C ILE A 109 2.26 7.68 -17.07
N GLY A 110 2.61 6.44 -16.70
CA GLY A 110 3.51 5.59 -17.48
C GLY A 110 4.95 6.09 -17.55
N GLN A 111 5.36 6.95 -16.62
CA GLN A 111 6.71 7.52 -16.50
C GLN A 111 7.08 7.69 -15.01
N PRO A 112 8.37 7.71 -14.62
CA PRO A 112 8.74 8.05 -13.26
C PRO A 112 8.21 9.44 -12.92
N HIS A 113 7.61 9.59 -11.76
CA HIS A 113 6.93 10.81 -11.36
C HIS A 113 7.91 11.76 -10.64
N MET A 114 8.20 12.91 -11.24
CA MET A 114 9.10 13.91 -10.68
C MET A 114 8.34 14.99 -9.91
N GLN A 115 8.48 15.01 -8.59
CA GLN A 115 7.90 16.00 -7.69
C GLN A 115 8.76 16.26 -6.45
N THR A 116 8.34 17.21 -5.61
CA THR A 116 9.10 17.67 -4.43
C THR A 116 9.56 16.53 -3.52
N HIS A 117 8.73 15.50 -3.33
CA HIS A 117 9.03 14.37 -2.45
C HIS A 117 9.66 13.17 -3.16
N SER A 118 9.91 13.24 -4.47
CA SER A 118 10.42 12.13 -5.27
C SER A 118 11.82 11.67 -4.84
N LEU A 119 12.64 12.60 -4.33
CA LEU A 119 14.01 12.34 -3.87
C LEU A 119 14.13 12.22 -2.35
N ASP A 120 13.05 12.51 -1.61
CA ASP A 120 13.05 12.43 -0.16
C ASP A 120 13.16 10.98 0.31
N GLY A 121 13.92 10.72 1.37
CA GLY A 121 14.01 9.40 1.97
C GLY A 121 13.36 9.33 3.34
N ARG A 122 12.69 8.21 3.63
CA ARG A 122 12.33 7.82 4.99
C ARG A 122 13.06 6.54 5.38
N PRO A 123 13.63 6.48 6.60
CA PRO A 123 14.31 5.27 7.05
C PRO A 123 13.31 4.14 7.27
N MET A 124 13.81 2.90 7.20
CA MET A 124 13.07 1.70 7.56
C MET A 124 12.47 1.86 8.97
N PRO A 125 11.15 1.69 9.13
CA PRO A 125 10.50 1.66 10.43
C PRO A 125 11.17 0.67 11.39
N THR A 126 11.48 1.14 12.59
CA THR A 126 12.07 0.32 13.64
C THR A 126 10.97 -0.21 14.53
N LEU A 127 10.88 -1.53 14.68
CA LEU A 127 9.96 -2.15 15.63
C LEU A 127 10.51 -2.03 17.05
N THR A 128 9.62 -1.81 18.01
CA THR A 128 9.96 -1.73 19.44
C THR A 128 9.09 -2.66 20.28
N GLY A 129 9.54 -2.94 21.51
CA GLY A 129 8.77 -3.71 22.49
C GLY A 129 8.25 -5.06 21.97
N GLU A 130 6.97 -5.34 22.24
CA GLU A 130 6.31 -6.57 21.82
C GLU A 130 6.28 -6.76 20.30
N ALA A 131 6.11 -5.69 19.51
CA ALA A 131 6.05 -5.80 18.05
C ALA A 131 7.34 -6.37 17.47
N LYS A 132 8.50 -5.94 17.99
CA LYS A 132 9.80 -6.51 17.60
C LYS A 132 9.91 -7.98 18.00
N LEU A 133 9.49 -8.32 19.23
CA LEU A 133 9.54 -9.70 19.72
C LEU A 133 8.72 -10.64 18.85
N LEU A 134 7.47 -10.26 18.52
CA LEU A 134 6.58 -11.05 17.67
C LEU A 134 7.14 -11.20 16.25
N TYR A 135 7.67 -10.11 15.68
CA TYR A 135 8.30 -10.17 14.36
C TYR A 135 9.49 -11.12 14.32
N VAL A 136 10.41 -11.02 15.29
CA VAL A 136 11.61 -11.86 15.37
C VAL A 136 11.24 -13.31 15.64
N GLN A 137 10.21 -13.58 16.46
CA GLN A 137 9.71 -14.94 16.66
C GLN A 137 9.13 -15.54 15.37
N ALA A 138 8.42 -14.75 14.56
CA ALA A 138 7.79 -15.22 13.33
C ALA A 138 8.78 -15.41 12.16
N TYR A 139 9.76 -14.51 12.02
CA TYR A 139 10.62 -14.46 10.84
C TYR A 139 12.12 -14.62 11.10
N GLY A 140 12.54 -14.64 12.37
CA GLY A 140 13.95 -14.70 12.76
C GLY A 140 14.64 -13.34 12.84
N GLN A 141 15.67 -13.29 13.69
CA GLN A 141 16.48 -12.09 13.92
C GLN A 141 17.26 -11.70 12.66
N GLU A 142 17.77 -12.68 11.91
CA GLU A 142 18.50 -12.47 10.65
C GLU A 142 17.69 -11.65 9.65
N ARG A 143 16.41 -11.98 9.43
CA ARG A 143 15.54 -11.20 8.54
C ARG A 143 15.31 -9.80 9.10
N TYR A 144 15.09 -9.64 10.41
CA TYR A 144 14.91 -8.31 10.99
C TYR A 144 16.12 -7.42 10.71
N ASP A 145 17.32 -7.96 10.93
CA ASP A 145 18.58 -7.24 10.73
C ASP A 145 18.90 -7.01 9.26
N GLN A 146 18.50 -7.92 8.35
CA GLN A 146 18.65 -7.74 6.91
C GLN A 146 18.07 -6.40 6.44
N PHE A 147 16.85 -6.08 6.88
CA PHE A 147 16.13 -4.87 6.47
C PHE A 147 16.41 -3.64 7.33
N ALA A 148 17.11 -3.80 8.46
CA ALA A 148 17.46 -2.67 9.32
C ALA A 148 18.44 -1.73 8.62
N GLU A 149 18.25 -0.42 8.82
CA GLU A 149 19.18 0.58 8.29
C GLU A 149 20.60 0.35 8.82
N LYS A 150 21.58 0.40 7.92
CA LYS A 150 22.99 0.20 8.26
C LYS A 150 23.69 1.49 8.63
N SER A 151 23.09 2.63 8.30
CA SER A 151 23.64 3.97 8.49
C SER A 151 22.49 4.96 8.72
N PRO A 152 22.70 6.06 9.47
CA PRO A 152 21.68 7.11 9.61
C PRO A 152 21.34 7.82 8.29
N PHE A 153 22.15 7.62 7.25
CA PHE A 153 21.95 8.20 5.91
C PHE A 153 21.28 7.25 4.93
N THR A 154 21.02 6.00 5.33
CA THR A 154 20.33 5.05 4.46
C THR A 154 18.83 5.05 4.72
N CYS A 155 18.08 4.88 3.64
CA CYS A 155 16.65 4.67 3.60
C CYS A 155 16.40 3.45 2.71
N HIS A 156 15.85 2.39 3.29
CA HIS A 156 15.60 1.12 2.62
C HIS A 156 16.86 0.49 2.01
N GLY A 157 18.01 0.63 2.67
CA GLY A 157 19.28 0.09 2.19
C GLY A 157 19.93 0.87 1.03
N ALA A 158 19.37 2.02 0.65
CA ALA A 158 19.96 2.96 -0.31
C ALA A 158 20.13 4.35 0.30
N ILE A 159 20.91 5.22 -0.33
CA ILE A 159 21.05 6.62 0.08
C ILE A 159 20.12 7.45 -0.82
N PRO A 160 19.21 8.28 -0.26
CA PRO A 160 18.38 9.17 -1.07
C PRO A 160 19.25 10.09 -1.93
N PRO A 161 18.95 10.22 -3.24
CA PRO A 161 19.74 11.05 -4.13
C PRO A 161 19.57 12.54 -3.81
N SER A 162 20.63 13.34 -3.99
CA SER A 162 20.55 14.81 -3.90
C SER A 162 19.98 15.44 -5.16
N ASP A 163 20.17 14.77 -6.30
CA ASP A 163 19.86 15.26 -7.63
C ASP A 163 19.26 14.15 -8.48
N LEU A 164 18.60 14.54 -9.57
CA LEU A 164 18.08 13.56 -10.52
C LEU A 164 19.21 12.79 -11.21
N PRO A 165 19.01 11.50 -11.49
CA PRO A 165 19.94 10.74 -12.33
C PRO A 165 19.95 11.31 -13.77
N ASP A 166 21.13 11.31 -14.38
CA ASP A 166 21.34 11.60 -15.79
C ASP A 166 22.06 10.40 -16.45
N PRO A 167 21.42 9.69 -17.40
CA PRO A 167 20.08 9.95 -17.96
C PRO A 167 18.95 9.58 -17.00
N LEU A 168 17.76 10.16 -17.23
CA LEU A 168 16.55 9.77 -16.51
C LEU A 168 16.21 8.28 -16.75
N PRO A 169 15.75 7.57 -15.72
CA PRO A 169 15.43 6.15 -15.83
C PRO A 169 14.20 5.93 -16.73
N VAL A 170 14.22 4.82 -17.47
CA VAL A 170 13.04 4.33 -18.18
C VAL A 170 12.05 3.76 -17.16
N PHE A 171 10.77 4.09 -17.33
CA PHE A 171 9.71 3.56 -16.48
C PHE A 171 9.60 2.04 -16.56
N VAL A 172 9.52 1.40 -15.38
CA VAL A 172 9.21 -0.01 -15.24
C VAL A 172 8.22 -0.17 -14.09
N HIS A 173 7.13 -0.91 -14.28
CA HIS A 173 6.23 -1.22 -13.16
C HIS A 173 6.95 -2.14 -12.15
N ARG A 174 7.12 -1.66 -10.92
CA ARG A 174 7.77 -2.39 -9.82
C ARG A 174 6.87 -2.58 -8.59
N PRO A 175 7.29 -3.46 -7.65
CA PRO A 175 6.56 -3.68 -6.40
C PRO A 175 6.30 -2.40 -5.58
N CYS A 176 7.15 -1.38 -5.65
CA CYS A 176 6.88 -0.12 -4.96
C CYS A 176 5.56 0.55 -5.40
N HIS A 177 5.15 0.37 -6.66
CA HIS A 177 3.88 0.87 -7.16
C HIS A 177 2.69 0.09 -6.60
N ASP A 178 2.86 -1.20 -6.32
CA ASP A 178 1.83 -2.00 -5.65
C ASP A 178 1.65 -1.50 -4.20
N ALA A 179 2.74 -1.15 -3.52
CA ALA A 179 2.69 -0.53 -2.18
C ALA A 179 1.99 0.84 -2.18
N GLU A 180 2.22 1.69 -3.18
CA GLU A 180 1.47 2.95 -3.32
C GLU A 180 -0.02 2.69 -3.61
N SER A 181 -0.34 1.69 -4.45
CA SER A 181 -1.73 1.33 -4.74
C SER A 181 -2.48 0.80 -3.50
N ILE A 182 -1.76 0.05 -2.66
CA ILE A 182 -2.25 -0.37 -1.34
C ILE A 182 -2.54 0.86 -0.48
N PHE A 183 -1.60 1.81 -0.38
CA PHE A 183 -1.81 3.07 0.34
C PHE A 183 -3.07 3.81 -0.12
N TRP A 184 -3.26 3.99 -1.43
CA TRP A 184 -4.45 4.65 -1.97
C TRP A 184 -5.75 3.94 -1.57
N THR A 185 -5.73 2.62 -1.58
CA THR A 185 -6.87 1.79 -1.16
C THR A 185 -7.18 2.00 0.33
N MET A 186 -6.16 1.97 1.20
CA MET A 186 -6.36 2.21 2.64
C MET A 186 -6.87 3.63 2.88
N PHE A 187 -6.26 4.60 2.21
CA PHE A 187 -6.58 6.01 2.36
C PHE A 187 -8.05 6.27 2.02
N ALA A 188 -8.52 5.82 0.86
CA ALA A 188 -9.92 5.97 0.46
C ALA A 188 -10.89 5.25 1.41
N ALA A 189 -10.56 4.03 1.85
CA ALA A 189 -11.40 3.26 2.76
C ALA A 189 -11.54 3.94 4.13
N ILE A 190 -10.43 4.40 4.71
CA ILE A 190 -10.42 5.04 6.03
C ILE A 190 -11.01 6.46 5.97
N LEU A 191 -10.85 7.17 4.86
CA LEU A 191 -11.50 8.48 4.66
C LEU A 191 -13.02 8.38 4.77
N HIS A 192 -13.59 7.27 4.28
CA HIS A 192 -15.02 6.94 4.36
C HIS A 192 -15.48 6.28 5.65
N ALA A 193 -14.56 5.71 6.43
CA ALA A 193 -14.91 4.87 7.56
C ALA A 193 -15.59 5.68 8.66
N GLN A 194 -16.76 5.24 9.13
CA GLN A 194 -17.45 5.81 10.27
C GLN A 194 -17.21 4.93 11.50
N PRO A 195 -16.63 5.47 12.58
CA PRO A 195 -16.60 4.79 13.87
C PRO A 195 -18.02 4.62 14.41
N ALA A 196 -18.35 3.42 14.90
CA ALA A 196 -19.69 3.08 15.38
C ALA A 196 -20.11 3.88 16.62
N SER A 197 -19.15 4.23 17.48
CA SER A 197 -19.36 5.13 18.63
C SER A 197 -19.16 6.61 18.28
N GLY A 198 -18.72 6.91 17.05
CA GLY A 198 -18.37 8.25 16.62
C GLY A 198 -19.60 9.12 16.34
N THR A 199 -19.44 10.44 16.50
CA THR A 199 -20.49 11.39 16.13
C THR A 199 -20.62 11.42 14.61
N ARG A 200 -21.84 11.23 14.11
CA ARG A 200 -22.10 11.26 12.67
C ARG A 200 -21.99 12.69 12.14
N GLU A 201 -21.14 12.87 11.15
CA GLU A 201 -21.03 14.12 10.43
C GLU A 201 -22.20 14.20 9.43
N PRO A 202 -23.02 15.27 9.45
CA PRO A 202 -24.09 15.42 8.46
C PRO A 202 -23.53 15.76 7.06
N TRP A 203 -22.34 16.38 7.01
CA TRP A 203 -21.66 16.82 5.81
C TRP A 203 -20.15 16.69 5.98
N ALA A 204 -19.45 16.48 4.87
CA ALA A 204 -17.99 16.55 4.86
C ALA A 204 -17.53 17.99 5.10
N SER A 205 -16.38 18.16 5.75
CA SER A 205 -15.69 19.44 5.67
C SER A 205 -15.34 19.75 4.21
N LYS A 206 -15.29 21.04 3.83
CA LYS A 206 -14.91 21.47 2.47
C LYS A 206 -13.65 20.76 1.97
N ARG A 207 -12.65 20.63 2.85
CA ARG A 207 -11.38 20.00 2.53
C ARG A 207 -11.51 18.50 2.26
N VAL A 208 -12.31 17.78 3.06
CA VAL A 208 -12.58 16.34 2.83
C VAL A 208 -13.38 16.15 1.54
N ALA A 209 -14.34 17.03 1.25
CA ALA A 209 -15.12 16.97 0.01
C ALA A 209 -14.25 17.21 -1.24
N GLU A 210 -13.39 18.23 -1.22
CA GLU A 210 -12.44 18.51 -2.30
C GLU A 210 -11.47 17.34 -2.52
N LEU A 211 -10.93 16.79 -1.43
CA LEU A 211 -10.06 15.63 -1.46
C LEU A 211 -10.76 14.40 -2.04
N TRP A 212 -11.98 14.12 -1.59
CA TRP A 212 -12.77 13.00 -2.11
C TRP A 212 -13.07 13.17 -3.59
N LYS A 213 -13.46 14.38 -4.01
CA LYS A 213 -13.70 14.71 -5.41
C LYS A 213 -12.46 14.41 -6.26
N LYS A 214 -11.28 14.88 -5.84
CA LYS A 214 -10.00 14.60 -6.53
C LYS A 214 -9.72 13.11 -6.67
N LEU A 215 -9.94 12.31 -5.63
CA LEU A 215 -9.78 10.86 -5.72
C LEU A 215 -10.84 10.21 -6.61
N HIS A 216 -12.10 10.63 -6.48
CA HIS A 216 -13.22 9.95 -7.10
C HIS A 216 -13.26 10.17 -8.62
N GLU A 217 -13.02 11.42 -9.04
CA GLU A 217 -12.99 11.88 -10.43
C GLU A 217 -11.63 11.69 -11.08
N HIS A 218 -10.65 11.09 -10.40
CA HIS A 218 -9.36 10.79 -10.99
C HIS A 218 -9.50 9.80 -12.15
N GLU A 219 -8.89 10.12 -13.28
CA GLU A 219 -8.86 9.30 -14.49
C GLU A 219 -7.41 9.09 -14.95
N ILE A 220 -7.17 7.98 -15.64
CA ILE A 220 -5.89 7.72 -16.28
C ILE A 220 -5.83 8.56 -17.56
N PRO A 221 -4.82 9.44 -17.75
CA PRO A 221 -4.78 10.33 -18.89
C PRO A 221 -4.52 9.59 -20.21
N ASP A 222 -5.21 9.96 -21.27
CA ASP A 222 -4.90 9.49 -22.63
C ASP A 222 -3.55 10.01 -23.11
N ASN A 223 -3.20 11.25 -22.77
CA ASN A 223 -1.90 11.88 -23.04
C ASN A 223 -1.14 12.16 -21.73
N PRO A 224 -0.18 11.31 -21.34
CA PRO A 224 0.51 11.46 -20.07
C PRO A 224 1.55 12.59 -20.03
N ALA A 225 2.02 13.07 -21.18
CA ALA A 225 3.11 14.04 -21.25
C ALA A 225 2.74 15.40 -20.63
N ASP A 226 1.46 15.76 -20.69
CA ASP A 226 0.93 17.03 -20.18
C ASP A 226 0.05 16.85 -18.93
N TYR A 227 0.06 15.65 -18.33
CA TYR A 227 -0.83 15.32 -17.23
C TYR A 227 -0.17 15.56 -15.87
N ASP A 228 -0.90 16.26 -15.01
CA ASP A 228 -0.58 16.44 -13.61
C ASP A 228 -1.52 15.59 -12.74
N ASP A 229 -0.95 14.67 -11.94
CA ASP A 229 -1.74 13.84 -11.04
C ASP A 229 -2.09 14.63 -9.78
N HIS A 230 -3.23 15.34 -9.81
CA HIS A 230 -3.68 16.19 -8.70
C HIS A 230 -3.88 15.47 -7.35
N ARG A 231 -3.81 14.14 -7.30
CA ARG A 231 -3.76 13.40 -6.02
C ARG A 231 -2.44 13.66 -5.29
N GLU A 232 -1.43 14.18 -5.95
CA GLU A 232 -0.16 14.59 -5.38
C GLU A 232 -0.30 15.58 -4.22
N ASP A 233 -1.33 16.45 -4.20
CA ASP A 233 -1.59 17.36 -3.08
C ASP A 233 -1.67 16.66 -1.72
N ILE A 234 -2.06 15.37 -1.73
CA ILE A 234 -2.11 14.51 -0.55
C ILE A 234 -0.71 14.26 -0.01
N PHE A 235 0.28 14.15 -0.90
CA PHE A 235 1.70 14.01 -0.59
C PHE A 235 2.36 15.31 -0.11
N HIS A 236 1.73 16.47 -0.27
CA HIS A 236 2.24 17.75 0.25
C HIS A 236 1.66 18.12 1.62
N THR A 237 0.65 17.39 2.10
CA THR A 237 -0.04 17.74 3.34
C THR A 237 0.86 17.48 4.57
N LEU A 238 1.02 18.46 5.46
CA LEU A 238 1.74 18.27 6.74
C LEU A 238 0.94 17.40 7.73
N ALA A 239 1.61 16.79 8.73
CA ALA A 239 0.99 15.87 9.68
C ALA A 239 -0.21 16.46 10.46
N LEU A 240 -0.10 17.70 10.95
CA LEU A 240 -1.19 18.35 11.70
C LEU A 240 -2.46 18.58 10.84
N PRO A 241 -2.36 19.18 9.64
CA PRO A 241 -3.46 19.21 8.67
C PRO A 241 -4.00 17.84 8.26
N TRP A 242 -3.14 16.83 8.17
CA TRP A 242 -3.49 15.48 7.71
C TRP A 242 -4.54 14.80 8.58
N ALA A 243 -4.36 14.84 9.91
CA ALA A 243 -5.30 14.21 10.84
C ALA A 243 -6.73 14.76 10.73
N ARG A 244 -6.90 15.98 10.20
CA ARG A 244 -8.20 16.64 10.02
C ARG A 244 -9.01 16.08 8.83
N TYR A 245 -8.42 15.23 7.98
CA TYR A 245 -9.18 14.53 6.94
C TYR A 245 -10.07 13.43 7.52
N PHE A 246 -9.71 12.89 8.69
CA PHE A 246 -10.31 11.70 9.26
C PHE A 246 -11.23 12.06 10.42
N HIS A 247 -12.15 11.15 10.75
CA HIS A 247 -12.96 11.27 11.96
C HIS A 247 -12.02 11.33 13.19
N PRO A 248 -12.33 12.14 14.23
CA PRO A 248 -11.48 12.28 15.40
C PRO A 248 -11.07 10.95 16.06
N ASP A 249 -11.99 9.99 16.15
CA ASP A 249 -11.72 8.66 16.72
C ASP A 249 -10.77 7.80 15.86
N LEU A 250 -10.52 8.17 14.59
CA LEU A 250 -9.57 7.52 13.70
C LEU A 250 -8.20 8.20 13.69
N ARG A 251 -7.91 9.11 14.63
CA ARG A 251 -6.66 9.89 14.65
C ARG A 251 -5.40 9.02 14.63
N ASP A 252 -5.38 7.95 15.40
CA ASP A 252 -4.20 7.07 15.45
C ASP A 252 -4.02 6.31 14.13
N VAL A 253 -5.12 5.86 13.51
CA VAL A 253 -5.11 5.28 12.16
C VAL A 253 -4.65 6.31 11.11
N ALA A 254 -5.07 7.57 11.26
CA ALA A 254 -4.63 8.65 10.39
C ALA A 254 -3.11 8.85 10.49
N GLN A 255 -2.53 8.77 11.69
CA GLN A 255 -1.09 8.83 11.87
C GLN A 255 -0.39 7.65 11.18
N LEU A 256 -0.90 6.42 11.33
CA LEU A 256 -0.38 5.26 10.59
C LEU A 256 -0.39 5.51 9.06
N LEU A 257 -1.49 6.02 8.51
CA LEU A 257 -1.57 6.32 7.08
C LEU A 257 -0.63 7.46 6.65
N TYR A 258 -0.37 8.42 7.54
CA TYR A 258 0.63 9.47 7.29
C TYR A 258 2.03 8.85 7.20
N ASP A 259 2.39 7.98 8.14
CA ASP A 259 3.69 7.34 8.15
C ASP A 259 3.88 6.44 6.93
N ILE A 260 2.84 5.69 6.53
CA ILE A 260 2.86 4.90 5.28
C ILE A 260 2.98 5.81 4.05
N ARG A 261 2.25 6.92 4.01
CA ARG A 261 2.37 7.91 2.92
C ARG A 261 3.82 8.35 2.77
N CYS A 262 4.49 8.68 3.87
CA CYS A 262 5.87 9.12 3.83
C CYS A 262 6.82 8.04 3.29
N GLN A 263 6.51 6.75 3.43
CA GLN A 263 7.28 5.65 2.83
C GLN A 263 6.99 5.51 1.32
N VAL A 264 5.74 5.70 0.86
CA VAL A 264 5.39 5.54 -0.58
C VAL A 264 5.50 6.83 -1.39
N ALA A 265 5.77 7.97 -0.75
CA ALA A 265 5.95 9.26 -1.41
C ALA A 265 7.10 9.30 -2.43
N PRO A 266 8.29 8.72 -2.15
CA PRO A 266 9.44 8.84 -3.03
C PRO A 266 9.25 8.11 -4.35
N GLU A 267 9.90 8.61 -5.39
CA GLU A 267 10.02 7.92 -6.68
C GLU A 267 11.33 7.14 -6.69
N TYR A 268 11.24 5.90 -6.25
CA TYR A 268 12.41 5.04 -6.08
C TYR A 268 13.11 4.73 -7.41
N GLU A 269 12.49 4.94 -8.57
CA GLU A 269 13.20 4.82 -9.86
C GLU A 269 14.35 5.83 -9.98
N TYR A 270 14.29 7.00 -9.32
CA TYR A 270 15.37 7.99 -9.36
C TYR A 270 16.56 7.65 -8.46
N TRP A 271 16.44 6.66 -7.59
CA TRP A 271 17.46 6.35 -6.60
C TRP A 271 18.54 5.48 -7.22
N THR A 272 19.81 5.91 -7.12
CA THR A 272 20.96 5.19 -7.66
C THR A 272 22.04 5.03 -6.58
N PRO A 273 22.26 3.82 -6.04
CA PRO A 273 21.54 2.58 -6.31
C PRO A 273 20.10 2.63 -5.77
N ARG A 274 19.21 1.89 -6.42
CA ARG A 274 17.80 1.77 -6.03
C ARG A 274 17.64 0.86 -4.81
N PRO A 275 16.70 1.14 -3.89
CA PRO A 275 16.32 0.18 -2.85
C PRO A 275 15.88 -1.17 -3.44
N PRO A 276 16.18 -2.29 -2.76
CA PRO A 276 15.66 -3.59 -3.19
C PRO A 276 14.13 -3.65 -3.11
N ASP A 277 13.53 -4.37 -4.07
CA ASP A 277 12.07 -4.39 -4.33
C ASP A 277 11.19 -4.73 -3.11
N ASP A 278 11.71 -5.50 -2.15
CA ASP A 278 10.97 -5.97 -0.99
C ASP A 278 11.03 -5.03 0.21
N TYR A 279 11.89 -4.00 0.20
CA TYR A 279 12.07 -3.12 1.37
C TYR A 279 10.88 -2.21 1.63
N LEU A 280 10.21 -1.70 0.60
CA LEU A 280 9.04 -0.82 0.83
C LEU A 280 7.88 -1.60 1.45
N HIS A 281 7.64 -2.81 0.96
CA HIS A 281 6.67 -3.74 1.57
C HIS A 281 7.02 -4.08 3.02
N GLU A 282 8.32 -4.14 3.33
CA GLU A 282 8.79 -4.40 4.69
C GLU A 282 8.46 -3.22 5.60
N ALA A 283 8.71 -2.00 5.12
CA ALA A 283 8.38 -0.79 5.85
C ALA A 283 6.88 -0.71 6.17
N LEU A 284 6.01 -0.95 5.18
CA LEU A 284 4.56 -1.01 5.38
C LEU A 284 4.17 -2.08 6.41
N GLN A 285 4.73 -3.28 6.28
CA GLN A 285 4.46 -4.38 7.21
C GLN A 285 4.87 -4.02 8.65
N ARG A 286 6.04 -3.40 8.83
CA ARG A 286 6.53 -2.99 10.16
C ARG A 286 5.65 -1.89 10.78
N LEU A 287 5.24 -0.89 9.99
CA LEU A 287 4.33 0.16 10.48
C LEU A 287 2.99 -0.42 10.93
N ILE A 288 2.40 -1.29 10.11
CA ILE A 288 1.12 -1.93 10.43
C ILE A 288 1.26 -2.82 11.68
N LEU A 289 2.33 -3.61 11.79
CA LEU A 289 2.58 -4.45 12.96
C LEU A 289 2.78 -3.65 14.24
N GLN A 290 3.60 -2.61 14.20
CA GLN A 290 3.81 -1.73 15.34
C GLN A 290 2.48 -1.14 15.80
N TYR A 291 1.70 -0.60 14.86
CA TYR A 291 0.38 -0.02 15.15
C TYR A 291 -0.57 -1.04 15.79
N LEU A 292 -0.71 -2.23 15.21
CA LEU A 292 -1.65 -3.25 15.71
C LEU A 292 -1.28 -3.74 17.11
N VAL A 293 0.00 -3.84 17.44
CA VAL A 293 0.45 -4.22 18.78
C VAL A 293 0.17 -3.10 19.79
N GLU A 294 0.48 -1.85 19.45
CA GLU A 294 0.24 -0.70 20.32
C GLU A 294 -1.26 -0.40 20.57
N HIS A 295 -2.12 -0.84 19.66
CA HIS A 295 -3.57 -0.60 19.69
C HIS A 295 -4.38 -1.88 19.85
N ARG A 296 -3.77 -2.98 20.28
CA ARG A 296 -4.42 -4.30 20.39
C ARG A 296 -5.68 -4.29 21.24
N ASP A 297 -5.69 -3.49 22.30
CA ASP A 297 -6.81 -3.36 23.24
C ASP A 297 -7.68 -2.12 22.96
N LYS A 298 -7.47 -1.44 21.83
CA LYS A 298 -8.14 -0.20 21.43
C LYS A 298 -8.84 -0.36 20.08
N ASP A 299 -9.49 -1.49 19.88
CA ASP A 299 -10.21 -1.77 18.64
C ASP A 299 -11.29 -0.71 18.38
N ILE A 300 -11.25 -0.13 17.18
CA ILE A 300 -12.24 0.84 16.73
C ILE A 300 -13.30 0.09 15.94
N ALA A 301 -14.48 -0.08 16.54
CA ALA A 301 -15.64 -0.62 15.84
C ALA A 301 -16.07 0.36 14.74
N LEU A 302 -16.27 -0.15 13.53
CA LEU A 302 -16.76 0.62 12.39
C LEU A 302 -18.24 0.32 12.15
N ASP A 303 -18.97 1.32 11.65
CA ASP A 303 -20.35 1.21 11.18
C ASP A 303 -20.33 1.07 9.64
N PRO A 304 -20.40 -0.16 9.10
CA PRO A 304 -20.31 -0.37 7.65
C PRO A 304 -21.54 0.13 6.89
N ASP A 305 -22.67 0.29 7.58
CA ASP A 305 -23.94 0.69 6.97
C ASP A 305 -24.06 2.22 6.82
N HIS A 306 -23.20 2.97 7.52
CA HIS A 306 -23.25 4.43 7.54
C HIS A 306 -21.87 5.02 7.28
N LEU A 307 -21.46 5.11 6.02
CA LEU A 307 -20.20 5.75 5.64
C LEU A 307 -20.21 7.25 5.96
N ARG A 308 -19.02 7.81 6.20
CA ARG A 308 -18.84 9.26 6.33
C ARG A 308 -19.27 9.98 5.04
N PRO A 309 -19.84 11.20 5.16
CA PRO A 309 -20.24 11.99 4.00
C PRO A 309 -19.02 12.42 3.18
N THR A 310 -19.24 12.62 1.89
CA THR A 310 -18.22 13.09 0.93
C THR A 310 -18.53 14.44 0.31
N GLN A 311 -19.71 14.98 0.58
CA GLN A 311 -20.17 16.25 0.05
C GLN A 311 -20.20 17.28 1.17
N SER A 312 -19.78 18.51 0.87
CA SER A 312 -19.92 19.64 1.76
C SER A 312 -21.34 20.18 1.74
N ALA A 313 -21.77 20.79 2.85
CA ALA A 313 -23.08 21.44 2.97
C ALA A 313 -23.27 22.61 1.97
N TYR A 314 -22.16 23.16 1.47
CA TYR A 314 -22.13 24.29 0.56
C TYR A 314 -21.16 23.98 -0.60
N PRO A 315 -21.54 24.28 -1.86
CA PRO A 315 -20.72 24.04 -3.04
C PRO A 315 -19.47 24.93 -3.11
#